data_AF-A0A829QAA2-F1
#
_entry.id   AF-A0A829QAA2-F1
#
_cell.length_a   1.000
_cell.length_b   1.000
_cell.length_c   1.000
_cell.angle_alpha   90.00
_cell.angle_beta   90.00
_cell.angle_gamma   90.00
#
_symmetry.space_group_name_H-M   'P 1'
#
loop_
_entity.id
_entity.type
_entity.pdbx_description
1 polymer ?
#
loop_
_entity_poly.entity_id
_entity_poly.type
_entity_poly.pdbx_seq_one_letter_code
_entity_poly.pdbx_strand_id
1 'polypeptide(L)'
;MGMSHFSRLRRTATGPRLITTALGLMLVAALPIPATHNTARAEAAHDAVLAAIANTKGTFLVYNFGGGNPAPFRNAAGNEYTLDNGGHLMVIKSASSRLRANLLVDTHSGYQSRCERDPRARTSEGLWQASETYKPMAAWVAMGKPTFIINANFFDVRGQKGGTWKSTGCTSPWAPTSTPPTAARTTTNR
;
A
#
# COMPACT_ATOMS: atom_id res chain seq x y z
N MET A 1 -19.24 -79.63 1.98
CA MET A 1 -20.53 -79.62 1.26
C MET A 1 -21.66 -79.75 2.27
N GLY A 2 -22.72 -78.95 2.12
CA GLY A 2 -23.91 -78.90 3.01
C GLY A 2 -24.14 -77.45 3.49
N MET A 3 -24.98 -76.62 2.84
CA MET A 3 -26.46 -76.59 2.94
C MET A 3 -26.93 -76.68 4.40
N SER A 4 -27.76 -75.80 4.96
CA SER A 4 -28.55 -74.68 4.46
C SER A 4 -29.02 -73.86 5.67
N HIS A 5 -29.43 -72.63 5.37
CA HIS A 5 -30.29 -71.71 6.11
C HIS A 5 -31.28 -72.33 7.10
N PHE A 6 -31.72 -71.55 8.11
CA PHE A 6 -33.14 -71.17 8.20
C PHE A 6 -33.37 -70.08 9.25
N SER A 7 -33.75 -68.91 8.76
CA SER A 7 -34.32 -67.78 9.51
C SER A 7 -35.65 -68.19 10.13
N ARG A 8 -35.89 -67.81 11.40
CA ARG A 8 -37.18 -68.03 12.07
C ARG A 8 -37.73 -66.69 12.55
N LEU A 9 -38.88 -66.33 11.99
CA LEU A 9 -39.72 -65.20 12.38
C LEU A 9 -40.39 -65.44 13.74
N ARG A 10 -40.85 -64.31 14.31
CA ARG A 10 -42.11 -64.07 15.06
C ARG A 10 -41.94 -63.71 16.53
N ARG A 11 -42.38 -62.48 16.86
CA ARG A 11 -43.56 -62.14 17.69
C ARG A 11 -43.65 -60.61 17.72
N THR A 12 -44.62 -59.95 17.06
CA THR A 12 -46.00 -59.65 17.51
C THR A 12 -46.07 -59.21 18.97
N ALA A 13 -46.74 -58.15 19.40
CA ALA A 13 -47.42 -56.99 18.83
C ALA A 13 -48.08 -56.34 20.05
N THR A 14 -48.04 -55.02 20.26
CA THR A 14 -49.12 -54.32 20.98
C THR A 14 -48.99 -52.79 20.91
N GLY A 15 -49.86 -52.20 20.08
CA GLY A 15 -50.75 -51.13 20.53
C GLY A 15 -50.31 -49.68 20.30
N PRO A 16 -51.20 -48.79 19.81
CA PRO A 16 -50.82 -47.61 19.04
C PRO A 16 -51.01 -46.31 19.82
N ARG A 17 -50.13 -45.32 19.58
CA ARG A 17 -50.46 -43.89 19.73
C ARG A 17 -49.84 -43.12 18.58
N LEU A 18 -50.69 -42.72 17.64
CA LEU A 18 -50.44 -41.67 16.67
C LEU A 18 -50.08 -40.39 17.40
N ILE A 19 -48.86 -39.89 17.18
CA ILE A 19 -48.55 -38.47 17.31
C ILE A 19 -47.70 -38.09 16.09
N THR A 20 -48.36 -37.44 15.15
CA THR A 20 -47.74 -36.72 14.03
C THR A 20 -46.87 -35.58 14.58
N THR A 21 -45.56 -35.67 14.42
CA THR A 21 -44.65 -34.53 14.61
C THR A 21 -44.01 -34.18 13.27
N ALA A 22 -44.42 -33.02 12.76
CA ALA A 22 -43.88 -32.41 11.55
C ALA A 22 -42.37 -32.14 11.71
N LEU A 23 -41.58 -32.53 10.71
CA LEU A 23 -40.18 -32.14 10.57
C LEU A 23 -40.12 -30.63 10.24
N GLY A 24 -39.81 -29.81 11.23
CA GLY A 24 -39.39 -28.43 11.03
C GLY A 24 -37.92 -28.40 10.60
N LEU A 25 -37.66 -28.39 9.30
CA LEU A 25 -36.32 -28.17 8.76
C LEU A 25 -35.96 -26.68 8.94
N MET A 26 -35.28 -26.36 10.04
CA MET A 26 -34.80 -25.01 10.33
C MET A 26 -33.60 -24.71 9.43
N LEU A 27 -33.87 -24.16 8.25
CA LEU A 27 -32.84 -23.65 7.34
C LEU A 27 -32.29 -22.35 7.94
N VAL A 28 -31.16 -22.43 8.63
CA VAL A 28 -30.38 -21.24 9.01
C VAL A 28 -29.83 -20.65 7.70
N ALA A 29 -30.52 -19.64 7.17
CA ALA A 29 -29.95 -18.79 6.15
C ALA A 29 -28.72 -18.12 6.76
N ALA A 30 -27.53 -18.57 6.36
CA ALA A 30 -26.30 -17.82 6.59
C ALA A 30 -26.41 -16.53 5.78
N LEU A 31 -26.97 -15.49 6.41
CA LEU A 31 -26.93 -14.13 5.87
C LEU A 31 -25.44 -13.78 5.69
N PRO A 32 -24.97 -13.46 4.47
CA PRO A 32 -23.67 -12.85 4.33
C PRO A 32 -23.71 -11.55 5.13
N ILE A 33 -22.93 -11.46 6.21
CA ILE A 33 -22.75 -10.21 6.94
C ILE A 33 -22.18 -9.23 5.92
N PRO A 34 -22.92 -8.19 5.48
CA PRO A 34 -22.35 -7.23 4.57
C PRO A 34 -21.18 -6.55 5.28
N ALA A 35 -20.13 -6.18 4.54
CA ALA A 35 -18.93 -5.54 5.05
C ALA A 35 -19.15 -4.11 5.59
N THR A 36 -20.32 -3.83 6.19
CA THR A 36 -20.76 -2.54 6.72
C THR A 36 -19.92 -2.05 7.88
N HIS A 37 -19.28 -2.95 8.62
CA HIS A 37 -18.38 -2.58 9.72
C HIS A 37 -17.15 -1.81 9.25
N ASN A 38 -16.61 -2.17 8.07
CA ASN A 38 -15.42 -1.51 7.54
C ASN A 38 -15.76 -0.16 6.91
N THR A 39 -16.91 -0.06 6.23
CA THR A 39 -17.36 1.18 5.62
C THR A 39 -17.78 2.19 6.67
N ALA A 40 -18.56 1.82 7.69
CA ALA A 40 -18.96 2.74 8.77
C ALA A 40 -17.75 3.31 9.54
N ARG A 41 -16.71 2.49 9.76
CA ARG A 41 -15.45 2.94 10.36
C ARG A 41 -14.66 3.86 9.43
N ALA A 42 -14.69 3.61 8.12
CA ALA A 42 -14.02 4.45 7.13
C ALA A 42 -14.68 5.84 7.01
N GLU A 43 -16.02 5.89 6.97
CA GLU A 43 -16.80 7.13 6.95
C GLU A 43 -16.51 7.98 8.20
N ALA A 44 -16.56 7.38 9.40
CA ALA A 44 -16.24 8.09 10.64
C ALA A 44 -14.79 8.63 10.67
N ALA A 45 -13.83 7.88 10.14
CA ALA A 45 -12.44 8.30 10.03
C ALA A 45 -12.26 9.43 9.01
N HIS A 46 -12.98 9.36 7.90
CA HIS A 46 -13.03 10.40 6.88
C HIS A 46 -13.61 11.71 7.44
N ASP A 47 -14.74 11.65 8.14
CA ASP A 47 -15.37 12.80 8.79
C ASP A 47 -14.47 13.44 9.84
N ALA A 48 -13.75 12.64 10.64
CA ALA A 48 -12.79 13.15 11.63
C ALA A 48 -11.66 13.96 10.96
N VAL A 49 -11.13 13.47 9.84
CA VAL A 49 -10.11 14.18 9.05
C VAL A 49 -10.67 15.47 8.47
N LEU A 50 -11.86 15.44 7.88
CA LEU A 50 -12.50 16.64 7.32
C LEU A 50 -12.79 17.68 8.40
N ALA A 51 -13.28 17.26 9.56
CA ALA A 51 -13.51 18.13 10.70
C ALA A 51 -12.19 18.76 11.18
N ALA A 52 -11.09 18.01 11.23
CA ALA A 52 -9.77 18.55 11.58
C ALA A 52 -9.31 19.61 10.55
N ILE A 53 -9.49 19.36 9.26
CA ILE A 53 -9.15 20.31 8.19
C ILE A 53 -9.98 21.60 8.32
N ALA A 54 -11.31 21.47 8.49
CA ALA A 54 -12.23 22.59 8.60
C ALA A 54 -11.92 23.47 9.82
N ASN A 55 -11.60 22.86 10.97
CA ASN A 55 -11.32 23.56 12.22
C ASN A 55 -9.87 24.07 12.34
N THR A 56 -8.98 23.72 11.41
CA THR A 56 -7.60 24.21 11.43
C THR A 56 -7.59 25.72 11.19
N LYS A 57 -7.20 26.51 12.18
CA LYS A 57 -7.04 27.98 12.04
C LYS A 57 -5.68 28.38 11.46
N GLY A 58 -4.67 27.51 11.61
CA GLY A 58 -3.31 27.75 11.16
C GLY A 58 -3.11 27.64 9.65
N THR A 59 -1.86 27.86 9.22
CA THR A 59 -1.43 27.73 7.82
C THR A 59 -1.14 26.29 7.41
N PHE A 60 -0.96 25.40 8.39
CA PHE A 60 -0.80 23.97 8.18
C PHE A 60 -1.58 23.17 9.24
N LEU A 61 -2.00 21.96 8.86
CA LEU A 61 -2.50 20.89 9.71
C LEU A 61 -1.55 19.71 9.57
N VAL A 62 -1.18 19.09 10.69
CA VAL A 62 -0.59 17.75 10.71
C VAL A 62 -1.56 16.88 11.49
N TYR A 63 -2.21 15.94 10.82
CA TYR A 63 -3.10 14.94 11.41
C TYR A 63 -2.34 13.62 11.50
N ASN A 64 -2.29 13.03 12.70
CA ASN A 64 -1.59 11.78 12.95
C ASN A 64 -2.57 10.62 12.90
N PHE A 65 -2.29 9.66 12.03
CA PHE A 65 -2.99 8.38 12.00
C PHE A 65 -2.33 7.39 12.96
N GLY A 66 -3.11 6.42 13.43
CA GLY A 66 -2.71 5.44 14.44
C GLY A 66 -3.29 5.75 15.82
N GLY A 67 -3.20 4.78 16.74
CA GLY A 67 -3.59 4.98 18.14
C GLY A 67 -5.08 5.30 18.33
N GLY A 68 -5.96 4.72 17.50
CA GLY A 68 -7.39 5.00 17.51
C GLY A 68 -7.86 6.01 16.46
N ASN A 69 -6.93 6.61 15.69
CA ASN A 69 -7.23 7.46 14.54
C ASN A 69 -6.88 6.71 13.23
N PRO A 70 -7.72 5.79 12.75
CA PRO A 70 -7.45 5.05 11.53
C PRO A 70 -7.33 5.99 10.32
N ALA A 71 -6.45 5.65 9.38
CA ALA A 71 -6.34 6.33 8.09
C ALA A 71 -7.43 5.83 7.12
N PRO A 72 -8.32 6.71 6.63
CA PRO A 72 -9.35 6.34 5.66
C PRO A 72 -8.78 6.27 4.25
N PHE A 73 -9.14 5.22 3.50
CA PHE A 73 -8.73 5.04 2.10
C PHE A 73 -9.89 4.52 1.25
N ARG A 74 -9.81 4.79 -0.05
CA ARG A 74 -10.72 4.24 -1.06
C ARG A 74 -9.92 3.56 -2.15
N ASN A 75 -10.28 2.33 -2.51
CA ASN A 75 -9.61 1.60 -3.58
C ASN A 75 -10.15 1.97 -4.97
N ALA A 76 -9.51 1.49 -6.03
CA ALA A 76 -9.90 1.79 -7.41
C ALA A 76 -11.31 1.30 -7.78
N ALA A 77 -11.83 0.28 -7.09
CA ALA A 77 -13.20 -0.22 -7.25
C ALA A 77 -14.23 0.57 -6.40
N GLY A 78 -13.81 1.65 -5.73
CA GLY A 78 -14.68 2.51 -4.93
C GLY A 78 -14.96 2.00 -3.51
N ASN A 79 -14.37 0.87 -3.09
CA ASN A 79 -14.59 0.36 -1.74
C ASN A 79 -13.74 1.13 -0.73
N GLU A 80 -14.37 1.47 0.38
CA GLU A 80 -13.73 2.17 1.49
C GLU A 80 -13.16 1.19 2.50
N TYR A 81 -12.02 1.57 3.08
CA TYR A 81 -11.35 0.80 4.11
C TYR A 81 -10.51 1.72 5.00
N THR A 82 -10.06 1.19 6.13
CA THR A 82 -9.15 1.90 7.02
C THR A 82 -7.86 1.11 7.24
N LEU A 83 -6.76 1.83 7.49
CA LEU A 83 -5.52 1.24 7.98
C LEU A 83 -5.16 1.87 9.33
N ASP A 84 -4.60 1.07 10.24
CA ASP A 84 -4.16 1.53 11.57
C ASP A 84 -2.64 1.36 11.76
N ASN A 85 -1.90 1.28 10.65
CA ASN A 85 -0.45 1.14 10.63
C ASN A 85 0.30 2.47 10.90
N GLY A 86 -0.42 3.50 11.34
CA GLY A 86 0.11 4.84 11.58
C GLY A 86 0.35 5.64 10.30
N GLY A 87 0.62 6.93 10.46
CA GLY A 87 0.95 7.82 9.36
C GLY A 87 0.67 9.29 9.67
N HIS A 88 0.90 10.15 8.68
CA HIS A 88 0.64 11.58 8.80
C HIS A 88 -0.06 12.11 7.55
N LEU A 89 -1.11 12.91 7.75
CA LEU A 89 -1.67 13.77 6.73
C LEU A 89 -1.23 15.20 7.04
N MET A 90 -0.50 15.82 6.10
CA MET A 90 -0.15 17.23 6.17
C MET A 90 -0.99 18.02 5.16
N VAL A 91 -1.73 19.02 5.63
CA VAL A 91 -2.48 19.95 4.78
C VAL A 91 -1.88 21.34 4.92
N ILE A 92 -1.50 21.97 3.81
CA ILE A 92 -0.91 23.31 3.79
C ILE A 92 -1.88 24.24 3.06
N LYS A 93 -2.43 25.22 3.77
CA LYS A 93 -3.35 26.20 3.18
C LYS A 93 -2.60 27.14 2.24
N SER A 94 -3.17 27.37 1.06
CA SER A 94 -2.59 28.20 0.00
C SER A 94 -1.18 27.71 -0.40
N ALA A 95 -1.02 26.39 -0.49
CA ALA A 95 0.25 25.74 -0.85
C ALA A 95 0.89 26.34 -2.12
N SER A 96 0.11 26.62 -3.16
CA SER A 96 0.60 27.15 -4.43
C SER A 96 1.30 28.52 -4.32
N SER A 97 0.89 29.38 -3.38
CA SER A 97 1.51 30.70 -3.19
C SER A 97 2.67 30.69 -2.19
N ARG A 98 2.84 29.61 -1.41
CA ARG A 98 3.79 29.54 -0.29
C ARG A 98 4.90 28.53 -0.48
N LEU A 99 4.64 27.49 -1.26
CA LEU A 99 5.58 26.41 -1.47
C LEU A 99 6.36 26.63 -2.75
N ARG A 100 7.65 26.29 -2.68
CA ARG A 100 8.53 26.14 -3.82
C ARG A 100 8.97 24.69 -3.82
N ALA A 101 8.58 23.96 -4.85
CA ALA A 101 8.99 22.58 -5.03
C ALA A 101 10.35 22.58 -5.71
N ASN A 102 11.36 22.04 -5.02
CA ASN A 102 12.68 21.78 -5.57
C ASN A 102 12.90 20.27 -5.56
N LEU A 103 13.47 19.73 -6.63
CA LEU A 103 13.88 18.33 -6.69
C LEU A 103 15.35 18.24 -6.26
N LEU A 104 15.69 17.17 -5.53
CA LEU A 104 17.08 16.78 -5.40
C LEU A 104 17.50 16.16 -6.73
N VAL A 105 18.12 16.97 -7.58
CA VAL A 105 18.55 16.55 -8.91
C VAL A 105 19.87 15.80 -8.80
N ASP A 106 19.97 14.72 -9.56
CA ASP A 106 21.22 14.03 -9.80
C ASP A 106 21.97 14.73 -10.94
N THR A 107 23.14 15.29 -10.63
CA THR A 107 23.93 16.04 -11.62
C THR A 107 24.87 15.15 -12.42
N HIS A 108 25.00 13.85 -12.08
CA HIS A 108 25.94 12.92 -12.73
C HIS A 108 27.39 13.42 -12.77
N SER A 109 27.76 14.28 -11.81
CA SER A 109 29.05 14.98 -11.78
C SER A 109 29.60 15.07 -10.36
N GLY A 110 30.92 15.23 -10.24
CA GLY A 110 31.59 15.32 -8.94
C GLY A 110 31.26 14.13 -8.03
N TYR A 111 30.89 14.42 -6.78
CA TYR A 111 30.47 13.40 -5.80
C TYR A 111 29.24 12.59 -6.26
N GLN A 112 28.34 13.18 -7.04
CA GLN A 112 27.14 12.50 -7.54
C GLN A 112 27.40 11.56 -8.72
N SER A 113 28.64 11.49 -9.23
CA SER A 113 29.03 10.56 -10.31
C SER A 113 29.51 9.18 -9.82
N ARG A 114 29.26 8.83 -8.55
CA ARG A 114 29.77 7.61 -7.93
C ARG A 114 29.03 6.38 -8.44
N CYS A 115 27.71 6.44 -8.57
CA CYS A 115 26.90 5.30 -9.01
C CYS A 115 27.22 4.83 -10.44
N GLU A 116 27.58 5.74 -11.33
CA GLU A 116 28.01 5.45 -12.71
C GLU A 116 29.37 4.76 -12.77
N ARG A 117 30.16 4.83 -11.68
CA ARG A 117 31.48 4.22 -11.56
C ARG A 117 31.48 2.98 -10.68
N ASP A 118 30.39 2.67 -9.99
CA ASP A 118 30.30 1.50 -9.12
C ASP A 118 29.95 0.25 -9.95
N PRO A 119 30.88 -0.69 -10.16
CA PRO A 119 30.60 -1.91 -10.92
C PRO A 119 29.56 -2.82 -10.23
N ARG A 120 29.31 -2.60 -8.94
CA ARG A 120 28.30 -3.31 -8.16
C ARG A 120 26.89 -2.77 -8.40
N ALA A 121 26.76 -1.52 -8.87
CA ALA A 121 25.50 -0.84 -9.13
C ALA A 121 24.91 -1.19 -10.51
N ARG A 122 24.76 -2.50 -10.77
CA ARG A 122 24.18 -3.02 -12.01
C ARG A 122 23.24 -4.17 -11.70
N THR A 123 22.14 -4.29 -12.43
CA THR A 123 21.27 -5.48 -12.34
C THR A 123 21.96 -6.71 -12.93
N SER A 124 21.36 -7.90 -12.76
CA SER A 124 21.82 -9.15 -13.38
C SER A 124 21.93 -9.06 -14.89
N GLU A 125 21.01 -8.33 -15.53
CA GLU A 125 20.96 -8.10 -16.98
C GLU A 125 21.94 -7.01 -17.44
N GLY A 126 22.67 -6.38 -16.50
CA GLY A 126 23.66 -5.35 -16.78
C GLY A 126 23.12 -3.92 -16.85
N LEU A 127 21.87 -3.67 -16.46
CA LEU A 127 21.31 -2.31 -16.42
C LEU A 127 22.00 -1.48 -15.34
N TRP A 128 22.49 -0.30 -15.73
CA TRP A 128 23.14 0.66 -14.83
C TRP A 128 22.14 1.30 -13.86
N GLN A 129 22.57 1.40 -12.60
CA GLN A 129 21.85 2.08 -11.53
C GLN A 129 22.60 3.38 -11.23
N ALA A 130 22.25 4.45 -11.93
CA ALA A 130 23.11 5.62 -12.09
C ALA A 130 22.89 6.74 -11.08
N SER A 131 21.85 6.65 -10.23
CA SER A 131 21.47 7.70 -9.30
C SER A 131 21.67 7.37 -7.84
N GLU A 132 22.18 8.36 -7.13
CA GLU A 132 22.44 8.32 -5.70
C GLU A 132 21.14 8.25 -4.88
N THR A 133 21.10 7.30 -3.94
CA THR A 133 20.07 7.27 -2.89
C THR A 133 20.57 7.97 -1.64
N TYR A 134 19.71 8.77 -1.03
CA TYR A 134 20.04 9.54 0.17
C TYR A 134 19.22 9.05 1.35
N LYS A 135 19.88 8.93 2.52
CA LYS A 135 19.14 8.87 3.78
C LYS A 135 18.37 10.20 3.98
N PRO A 136 17.22 10.20 4.67
CA PRO A 136 16.39 11.40 4.83
C PRO A 136 17.16 12.64 5.30
N MET A 137 18.01 12.51 6.33
CA MET A 137 18.81 13.64 6.83
C MET A 137 19.83 14.15 5.80
N ALA A 138 20.47 13.26 5.05
CA ALA A 138 21.44 13.64 4.02
C ALA A 138 20.73 14.37 2.86
N ALA A 139 19.56 13.88 2.44
CA ALA A 139 18.73 14.55 1.44
C ALA A 139 18.30 15.95 1.92
N TRP A 140 17.87 16.06 3.18
CA TRP A 140 17.46 17.34 3.77
C TRP A 140 18.59 18.38 3.73
N VAL A 141 19.81 17.97 4.11
CA VAL A 141 20.98 18.85 4.04
C VAL A 141 21.31 19.20 2.59
N ALA A 142 21.34 18.22 1.67
CA ALA A 142 21.67 18.42 0.27
C ALA A 142 20.67 19.35 -0.46
N MET A 143 19.40 19.32 -0.05
CA MET A 143 18.35 20.20 -0.58
C MET A 143 18.34 21.60 0.06
N GLY A 144 19.32 21.93 0.90
CA GLY A 144 19.39 23.25 1.54
C GLY A 144 18.42 23.41 2.72
N LYS A 145 18.13 22.31 3.43
CA LYS A 145 17.32 22.29 4.67
C LYS A 145 15.88 22.83 4.48
N PRO A 146 15.10 22.29 3.53
CA PRO A 146 13.72 22.74 3.31
C PRO A 146 12.81 22.42 4.51
N THR A 147 11.63 23.04 4.56
CA THR A 147 10.65 22.84 5.65
C THR A 147 10.20 21.38 5.77
N PHE A 148 10.02 20.69 4.64
CA PHE A 148 9.75 19.27 4.58
C PHE A 148 10.35 18.67 3.31
N ILE A 149 10.64 17.37 3.34
CA ILE A 149 11.05 16.58 2.17
C ILE A 149 10.14 15.36 2.06
N ILE A 150 9.79 15.00 0.83
CA ILE A 150 9.08 13.75 0.52
C ILE A 150 9.82 13.06 -0.61
N ASN A 151 9.82 11.73 -0.62
CA ASN A 151 10.25 11.01 -1.80
C ASN A 151 9.16 11.13 -2.87
N ALA A 152 9.53 11.63 -4.05
CA ALA A 152 8.60 11.87 -5.15
C ALA A 152 8.78 10.89 -6.33
N ASN A 153 9.82 10.05 -6.33
CA ASN A 153 10.19 9.23 -7.49
C ASN A 153 9.95 7.74 -7.25
N PHE A 154 9.51 7.04 -8.30
CA PHE A 154 9.65 5.59 -8.40
C PHE A 154 11.07 5.25 -8.84
N PHE A 155 11.62 4.16 -8.30
CA PHE A 155 12.98 3.77 -8.59
C PHE A 155 13.11 2.25 -8.66
N ASP A 156 14.13 1.79 -9.37
CA ASP A 156 14.40 0.37 -9.60
C ASP A 156 14.88 -0.34 -8.33
N VAL A 157 14.03 -1.20 -7.78
CA VAL A 157 14.32 -1.95 -6.55
C VAL A 157 14.86 -3.36 -6.80
N ARG A 158 15.12 -3.73 -8.06
CA ARG A 158 15.64 -5.06 -8.40
C ARG A 158 17.02 -5.30 -7.78
N GLY A 159 17.39 -6.58 -7.68
CA GLY A 159 18.71 -6.99 -7.22
C GLY A 159 19.82 -6.42 -8.11
N GLN A 160 20.93 -6.06 -7.46
CA GLN A 160 22.14 -5.56 -8.10
C GLN A 160 23.30 -6.51 -7.82
N LYS A 161 24.38 -6.44 -8.62
CA LYS A 161 25.60 -7.23 -8.40
C LYS A 161 26.17 -7.03 -6.99
N GLY A 162 26.00 -5.86 -6.40
CA GLY A 162 26.35 -5.54 -5.02
C GLY A 162 25.31 -5.88 -3.95
N GLY A 163 24.27 -6.65 -4.27
CA GLY A 163 23.17 -6.95 -3.36
C GLY A 163 21.90 -6.17 -3.72
N THR A 164 21.52 -5.20 -2.90
CA THR A 164 20.31 -4.38 -3.14
C THR A 164 20.67 -2.91 -3.32
N TRP A 165 19.73 -2.11 -3.81
CA TRP A 165 19.84 -0.64 -3.87
C TRP A 165 20.21 -0.02 -2.52
N LYS A 166 19.80 -0.64 -1.40
CA LYS A 166 20.18 -0.20 -0.04
C LYS A 166 21.66 -0.43 0.27
N SER A 167 22.26 -1.46 -0.32
CA SER A 167 23.64 -1.88 -0.08
C SER A 167 24.63 -1.11 -0.95
N THR A 168 24.29 -0.89 -2.22
CA THR A 168 25.09 -0.08 -3.15
C THR A 168 24.87 1.41 -2.95
N GLY A 169 23.70 1.81 -2.44
CA GLY A 169 23.29 3.21 -2.36
C GLY A 169 22.89 3.80 -3.72
N CYS A 170 22.70 2.96 -4.73
CA CYS A 170 22.46 3.37 -6.12
C CYS A 170 21.15 2.80 -6.66
N THR A 171 20.45 3.58 -7.49
CA THR A 171 19.23 3.18 -8.20
C THR A 171 19.09 3.98 -9.49
N SER A 172 18.22 3.58 -10.40
CA SER A 172 17.76 4.44 -11.49
C SER A 172 16.27 4.79 -11.32
N PRO A 173 15.81 5.98 -11.77
CA PRO A 173 14.38 6.26 -11.85
C PRO A 173 13.67 5.18 -12.67
N TRP A 174 12.58 4.66 -12.13
CA TRP A 174 11.79 3.63 -12.82
C TRP A 174 10.80 4.32 -13.74
N ALA A 175 11.06 4.29 -15.05
CA ALA A 175 10.05 4.52 -16.06
C ALA A 175 9.54 3.16 -16.57
N PRO A 176 8.23 2.87 -16.58
CA PRO A 176 7.72 1.73 -17.32
C PRO A 176 8.16 1.89 -18.78
N THR A 177 8.96 0.94 -19.25
CA THR A 177 9.60 0.97 -20.56
C THR A 177 8.55 0.93 -21.68
N SER A 178 8.16 2.10 -22.18
CA SER A 178 7.62 2.26 -23.53
C SER A 178 8.37 3.31 -24.34
N THR A 179 9.47 3.85 -23.83
CA THR A 179 10.31 4.79 -24.58
C THR A 179 11.78 4.55 -24.26
N PRO A 180 12.65 4.26 -25.25
CA PRO A 180 14.09 4.21 -25.03
C PRO A 180 14.58 5.58 -24.53
N PRO A 181 15.68 5.63 -23.74
CA PRO A 181 16.25 6.88 -23.28
C PRO A 181 16.95 7.57 -24.45
N THR A 182 16.19 8.31 -25.25
CA THR A 182 16.79 9.31 -26.12
C THR A 182 17.24 10.45 -25.21
N ALA A 183 18.56 10.57 -25.07
CA ALA A 183 19.23 11.64 -24.34
C ALA A 183 18.49 12.97 -24.52
N ALA A 184 18.05 13.56 -23.40
CA ALA A 184 17.63 14.95 -23.36
C ALA A 184 18.88 15.81 -23.58
N ARG A 185 19.28 15.95 -24.85
CA ARG A 185 20.22 16.96 -25.30
C ARG A 185 19.50 18.29 -25.16
N THR A 186 19.75 19.01 -24.08
CA THR A 186 19.36 20.42 -23.95
C THR A 186 20.12 21.21 -25.00
N THR A 187 19.52 21.40 -26.17
CA THR A 187 19.93 22.44 -27.12
C THR A 187 19.65 23.78 -26.45
N THR A 188 20.69 24.37 -25.88
CA THR A 188 20.70 25.77 -25.49
C THR A 188 20.75 26.58 -26.79
N ASN A 189 19.60 27.13 -27.22
CA ASN A 189 19.62 28.21 -28.20
C ASN A 189 19.91 29.52 -27.45
N ARG A 190 21.05 30.14 -27.79
CA ARG A 190 21.24 31.59 -27.66
C ARG A 190 20.50 32.30 -28.77
#